data_AF-A0A922YDA1-F1
#
_entry.id   AF-A0A922YDA1-F1
#
_cell.length_a   1.000
_cell.length_b   1.000
_cell.length_c   1.000
_cell.angle_alpha   90.00
_cell.angle_beta   90.00
_cell.angle_gamma   90.00
#
_symmetry.space_group_name_H-M   'P 1'
#
loop_
_entity.id
_entity.type
_entity.pdbx_description
1 polymer ?
#
loop_
_entity_poly.entity_id
_entity_poly.type
_entity_poly.pdbx_seq_one_letter_code
_entity_poly.pdbx_strand_id
1 'polypeptide(L)'
;MIQGLLKLTAGAGLALMVVACDEAPPQGGPAPFDPMAATPAARKAVNSDEATSWSPPQQAAFLAGRVIAADMVFRAGERDAAKAQLGDIRQQMTALDAGALQALGFEPARIEAIRGALDLVLPDEEIAPLFAGAESNLSGVIEGSGVAPKETVTFLMRLSAEAYEAGVRYGEIIDLDAYQAAYGYAVAARDLISPLDETVYGDLRLELDILVLMWPAAGPLAGRTPPPEMRMSEQFARVKMALAVLP
;
A
#
# COMPACT_ATOMS: atom_id res chain seq x y z
N MET A 1 -40.30 66.67 19.86
CA MET A 1 -40.95 67.58 18.89
C MET A 1 -39.87 68.08 17.94
N ILE A 2 -40.12 67.98 16.64
CA ILE A 2 -39.45 68.69 15.53
C ILE A 2 -38.11 68.10 15.02
N GLN A 3 -38.23 67.59 13.80
CA GLN A 3 -37.20 67.28 12.83
C GLN A 3 -36.49 68.55 12.33
N GLY A 4 -35.23 68.40 11.92
CA GLY A 4 -34.91 68.64 10.51
C GLY A 4 -33.98 69.80 10.16
N LEU A 5 -33.37 69.59 8.99
CA LEU A 5 -32.83 70.58 8.03
C LEU A 5 -31.51 71.28 8.39
N LEU A 6 -30.58 71.57 7.47
CA LEU A 6 -30.24 71.17 6.09
C LEU A 6 -28.98 72.00 5.72
N LYS A 7 -28.25 71.60 4.67
CA LYS A 7 -27.36 72.38 3.78
C LYS A 7 -25.91 72.67 4.24
N LEU A 8 -24.88 72.20 3.51
CA LEU A 8 -24.36 72.62 2.17
C LEU A 8 -23.60 73.95 2.19
N THR A 9 -22.28 73.89 1.94
CA THR A 9 -21.42 74.75 1.07
C THR A 9 -19.95 74.41 1.38
N ALA A 10 -19.16 73.84 0.46
CA ALA A 10 -18.48 74.46 -0.69
C ALA A 10 -17.30 75.39 -0.33
N GLY A 11 -16.08 74.91 -0.60
CA GLY A 11 -15.11 75.69 -1.38
C GLY A 11 -13.82 76.17 -0.70
N ALA A 12 -12.76 76.17 -1.53
CA ALA A 12 -11.41 76.72 -1.37
C ALA A 12 -10.42 75.83 -0.59
N GLY A 13 -9.24 75.45 -1.10
CA GLY A 13 -8.55 75.83 -2.32
C GLY A 13 -7.06 76.06 -2.01
N LEU A 14 -6.20 75.33 -2.74
CA LEU A 14 -4.74 75.51 -2.91
C LEU A 14 -3.86 75.43 -1.66
N ALA A 15 -2.61 74.96 -1.71
CA ALA A 15 -1.77 74.19 -2.63
C ALA A 15 -0.45 74.04 -1.87
N LEU A 16 0.29 72.94 -2.06
CA LEU A 16 1.76 73.00 -2.22
C LEU A 16 2.28 71.63 -2.68
N MET A 17 3.27 71.74 -3.54
CA MET A 17 3.79 70.75 -4.46
C MET A 17 4.83 69.80 -3.83
N VAL A 18 4.77 68.55 -4.27
CA VAL A 18 5.86 67.68 -4.78
C VAL A 18 7.18 67.62 -3.99
N VAL A 19 7.46 66.43 -3.45
CA VAL A 19 8.76 65.75 -3.65
C VAL A 19 8.47 64.29 -3.98
N ALA A 20 9.00 63.85 -5.12
CA ALA A 20 9.04 62.47 -5.56
C ALA A 20 10.23 61.75 -4.91
N CYS A 21 10.00 60.55 -4.37
CA CYS A 21 11.02 59.51 -4.22
C CYS A 21 10.33 58.14 -4.36
N ASP A 22 10.70 57.46 -5.43
CA ASP A 22 10.64 56.03 -5.77
C ASP A 22 9.64 55.07 -5.08
N GLU A 23 8.85 54.47 -5.95
CA GLU A 23 8.10 53.22 -5.77
C GLU A 23 9.06 52.04 -5.59
N ALA A 24 9.07 51.44 -4.40
CA ALA A 24 9.60 50.10 -4.20
C ALA A 24 8.46 49.08 -4.33
N PRO A 25 8.59 48.03 -5.16
CA PRO A 25 7.57 46.99 -5.26
C PRO A 25 7.49 46.20 -3.93
N PRO A 26 6.30 45.69 -3.54
CA PRO A 26 6.16 44.93 -2.31
C PRO A 26 7.03 43.67 -2.40
N GLN A 27 7.97 43.55 -1.45
CA GLN A 27 8.72 42.32 -1.24
C GLN A 27 7.72 41.20 -0.94
N GLY A 28 7.57 40.28 -1.90
CA GLY A 28 6.88 39.02 -1.70
C GLY A 28 7.62 38.24 -0.62
N GLY A 29 7.13 38.30 0.61
CA GLY A 29 7.54 37.37 1.66
C GLY A 29 7.25 35.94 1.21
N PRO A 30 8.06 34.95 1.64
CA PRO A 30 7.78 33.56 1.35
C PRO A 30 6.36 33.24 1.81
N ALA A 31 5.55 32.68 0.91
CA ALA A 31 4.20 32.25 1.25
C ALA A 31 4.26 31.34 2.48
N PRO A 32 3.32 31.48 3.43
CA PRO A 32 3.24 30.57 4.56
C PRO A 32 3.15 29.14 4.01
N PHE A 33 4.03 28.27 4.49
CA PHE A 33 3.95 26.84 4.22
C PHE A 33 2.57 26.37 4.70
N ASP A 34 1.68 26.06 3.75
CA ASP A 34 0.40 25.44 4.03
C ASP A 34 0.60 23.91 3.97
N PRO A 35 0.69 23.22 5.10
CA PRO A 35 0.84 21.76 5.14
C PRO A 35 -0.40 21.03 4.57
N MET A 36 -1.48 21.74 4.24
CA MET A 36 -2.73 21.20 3.69
C MET A 36 -2.93 21.48 2.20
N ALA A 37 -2.05 22.26 1.55
CA ALA A 37 -2.16 22.59 0.13
C ALA A 37 -1.57 21.55 -0.83
N ALA A 38 -0.93 20.50 -0.30
CA ALA A 38 -0.59 19.33 -1.10
C ALA A 38 -1.81 18.41 -1.12
N THR A 39 -2.71 18.58 -2.10
CA THR A 39 -3.60 17.48 -2.48
C THR A 39 -2.68 16.34 -2.94
N PRO A 40 -2.53 15.25 -2.18
CA PRO A 40 -1.75 14.13 -2.65
C PRO A 40 -2.59 13.53 -3.77
N ALA A 41 -2.08 13.55 -5.00
CA ALA A 41 -2.65 12.75 -6.06
C ALA A 41 -2.89 11.35 -5.48
N ALA A 42 -4.12 10.83 -5.61
CA ALA A 42 -4.42 9.48 -5.20
C ALA A 42 -3.36 8.55 -5.83
N ARG A 43 -2.39 8.10 -5.02
CA ARG A 43 -1.42 7.10 -5.46
C ARG A 43 -2.26 5.87 -5.71
N LYS A 44 -2.51 5.60 -6.98
CA LYS A 44 -3.17 4.38 -7.43
C LYS A 44 -2.35 3.21 -6.89
N ALA A 45 -3.03 2.13 -6.48
CA ALA A 45 -2.39 0.82 -6.30
C ALA A 45 -1.47 0.53 -7.51
N VAL A 46 -0.37 -0.21 -7.25
CA VAL A 46 0.67 -0.61 -8.22
C VAL A 46 0.18 -0.53 -9.67
N ASN A 47 0.71 0.42 -10.44
CA ASN A 47 0.35 0.54 -11.85
C ASN A 47 1.01 -0.60 -12.66
N SER A 48 0.33 -1.12 -13.68
CA SER A 48 0.81 -2.23 -14.53
C SER A 48 2.18 -1.95 -15.16
N ASP A 49 2.45 -0.69 -15.47
CA ASP A 49 3.74 -0.25 -16.05
C ASP A 49 4.88 -0.36 -15.05
N GLU A 50 4.62 -0.16 -13.76
CA GLU A 50 5.62 -0.40 -12.72
C GLU A 50 5.84 -1.91 -12.54
N ALA A 51 4.77 -2.69 -12.52
CA ALA A 51 4.85 -4.13 -12.29
C ALA A 51 5.66 -4.87 -13.38
N THR A 52 5.54 -4.43 -14.64
CA THR A 52 6.30 -4.99 -15.76
C THR A 52 7.79 -4.63 -15.73
N SER A 53 8.18 -3.59 -14.99
CA SER A 53 9.59 -3.21 -14.82
C SER A 53 10.33 -4.04 -13.75
N TRP A 54 9.59 -4.79 -12.92
CA TRP A 54 10.16 -5.61 -11.87
C TRP A 54 10.82 -6.87 -12.41
N SER A 55 11.85 -7.35 -11.70
CA SER A 55 12.46 -8.64 -11.97
C SER A 55 11.46 -9.80 -11.72
N PRO A 56 11.64 -10.97 -12.36
CA PRO A 56 10.75 -12.12 -12.12
C PRO A 56 10.60 -12.52 -10.63
N PRO A 57 11.66 -12.51 -9.79
CA PRO A 57 11.49 -12.79 -8.36
C PRO A 57 10.64 -11.75 -7.62
N GLN A 58 10.75 -10.47 -7.99
CA GLN A 58 9.90 -9.40 -7.46
C GLN A 58 8.44 -9.57 -7.91
N GLN A 59 8.22 -9.95 -9.17
CA GLN A 59 6.88 -10.28 -9.68
C GLN A 59 6.29 -11.48 -8.91
N ALA A 60 7.09 -12.52 -8.62
CA ALA A 60 6.66 -13.66 -7.80
C ALA A 60 6.32 -13.22 -6.36
N ALA A 61 7.13 -12.37 -5.74
CA ALA A 61 6.87 -11.82 -4.40
C ALA A 61 5.58 -10.99 -4.36
N PHE A 62 5.35 -10.15 -5.38
CA PHE A 62 4.10 -9.43 -5.54
C PHE A 62 2.90 -10.39 -5.63
N LEU A 63 2.96 -11.39 -6.50
CA LEU A 63 1.90 -12.38 -6.65
C LEU A 63 1.67 -13.17 -5.34
N ALA A 64 2.72 -13.50 -4.60
CA ALA A 64 2.62 -14.20 -3.31
C ALA A 64 1.78 -13.40 -2.32
N GLY A 65 2.09 -12.11 -2.16
CA GLY A 65 1.31 -11.24 -1.27
C GLY A 65 -0.15 -11.10 -1.72
N ARG A 66 -0.42 -11.04 -3.03
CA ARG A 66 -1.79 -11.00 -3.56
C ARG A 66 -2.57 -12.29 -3.30
N VAL A 67 -1.93 -13.45 -3.45
CA VAL A 67 -2.55 -14.76 -3.15
C VAL A 67 -2.86 -14.90 -1.67
N ILE A 68 -1.94 -14.50 -0.79
CA ILE A 68 -2.13 -14.49 0.66
C ILE A 68 -3.31 -13.59 1.06
N ALA A 69 -3.44 -12.42 0.44
CA ALA A 69 -4.58 -11.54 0.68
C ALA A 69 -5.90 -12.22 0.30
N ALA A 70 -5.93 -12.92 -0.85
CA ALA A 70 -7.10 -13.66 -1.29
C ALA A 70 -7.44 -14.85 -0.38
N ASP A 71 -6.43 -15.59 0.13
CA ASP A 71 -6.63 -16.68 1.10
C ASP A 71 -7.24 -16.14 2.40
N MET A 72 -6.72 -15.02 2.92
CA MET A 72 -7.27 -14.41 4.12
C MET A 72 -8.74 -14.00 3.95
N VAL A 73 -9.09 -13.37 2.82
CA VAL A 73 -10.49 -13.02 2.51
C VAL A 73 -11.36 -14.27 2.38
N PHE A 74 -10.85 -15.33 1.75
CA PHE A 74 -11.54 -16.60 1.65
C PHE A 74 -11.82 -17.22 3.03
N ARG A 75 -10.80 -17.28 3.92
CA ARG A 75 -10.93 -17.83 5.28
C ARG A 75 -11.86 -17.00 6.18
N ALA A 76 -12.08 -15.73 5.84
CA ALA A 76 -13.09 -14.90 6.47
C ALA A 76 -14.53 -15.18 6.02
N GLY A 77 -14.73 -16.09 5.06
CA GLY A 77 -16.03 -16.44 4.48
C GLY A 77 -16.42 -15.59 3.26
N GLU A 78 -15.57 -14.65 2.83
CA GLU A 78 -15.85 -13.72 1.74
C GLU A 78 -15.45 -14.32 0.38
N ARG A 79 -16.05 -15.46 0.03
CA ARG A 79 -15.65 -16.29 -1.13
C ARG A 79 -15.70 -15.56 -2.47
N ASP A 80 -16.72 -14.72 -2.69
CA ASP A 80 -16.86 -13.94 -3.92
C ASP A 80 -15.77 -12.87 -4.05
N ALA A 81 -15.38 -12.24 -2.95
CA ALA A 81 -14.30 -11.26 -2.93
C ALA A 81 -12.94 -11.93 -3.18
N ALA A 82 -12.67 -13.08 -2.54
CA ALA A 82 -11.47 -13.87 -2.82
C ALA A 82 -11.38 -14.28 -4.30
N LYS A 83 -12.50 -14.73 -4.87
CA LYS A 83 -12.60 -15.09 -6.29
C LYS A 83 -12.32 -13.90 -7.21
N ALA A 84 -12.84 -12.71 -6.88
CA ALA A 84 -12.58 -11.49 -7.63
C ALA A 84 -11.09 -11.14 -7.63
N GLN A 85 -10.43 -11.18 -6.47
CA GLN A 85 -8.99 -10.94 -6.36
C GLN A 85 -8.15 -11.92 -7.19
N LEU A 86 -8.48 -13.22 -7.16
CA LEU A 86 -7.82 -14.22 -8.01
C LEU A 86 -8.04 -13.94 -9.50
N GLY A 87 -9.19 -13.38 -9.87
CA GLY A 87 -9.47 -12.90 -11.22
C GLY A 87 -8.54 -11.76 -11.65
N ASP A 88 -8.26 -10.81 -10.76
CA ASP A 88 -7.35 -9.69 -11.01
C ASP A 88 -5.89 -10.15 -11.10
N ILE A 89 -5.49 -11.08 -10.22
CA ILE A 89 -4.17 -11.72 -10.27
C ILE A 89 -3.93 -12.36 -11.64
N ARG A 90 -4.92 -13.07 -12.19
CA ARG A 90 -4.82 -13.67 -13.53
C ARG A 90 -4.63 -12.63 -14.63
N GLN A 91 -5.32 -11.49 -14.55
CA GLN A 91 -5.14 -10.40 -15.51
C GLN A 91 -3.72 -9.83 -15.41
N GLN A 92 -3.23 -9.62 -14.19
CA GLN A 92 -1.86 -9.16 -13.94
C GLN A 92 -0.84 -10.16 -14.49
N MET A 93 -1.02 -11.46 -14.26
CA MET A 93 -0.16 -12.52 -14.83
C MET A 93 -0.17 -12.59 -16.36
N THR A 94 -1.20 -12.07 -17.03
CA THR A 94 -1.21 -11.96 -18.49
C THR A 94 -0.34 -10.78 -18.96
N ALA A 95 -0.24 -9.73 -18.14
CA ALA A 95 0.57 -8.54 -18.41
C ALA A 95 2.04 -8.73 -18.01
N LEU A 96 2.30 -9.44 -16.91
CA LEU A 96 3.63 -9.88 -16.50
C LEU A 96 4.03 -11.06 -17.39
N ASP A 97 5.21 -11.05 -18.00
CA ASP A 97 5.66 -12.17 -18.84
C ASP A 97 5.70 -13.49 -18.04
N ALA A 98 4.59 -14.23 -18.08
CA ALA A 98 4.44 -15.48 -17.32
C ALA A 98 5.45 -16.55 -17.74
N GLY A 99 6.08 -16.42 -18.92
CA GLY A 99 7.14 -17.32 -19.36
C GLY A 99 8.39 -17.22 -18.50
N ALA A 100 8.78 -16.00 -18.13
CA ALA A 100 9.94 -15.77 -17.25
C ALA A 100 9.70 -16.33 -15.83
N LEU A 101 8.49 -16.18 -15.30
CA LEU A 101 8.10 -16.77 -14.02
C LEU A 101 8.05 -18.30 -14.08
N GLN A 102 7.46 -18.86 -15.14
CA GLN A 102 7.39 -20.32 -15.33
C GLN A 102 8.78 -20.95 -15.46
N ALA A 103 9.74 -20.24 -16.06
CA ALA A 103 11.13 -20.70 -16.12
C ALA A 103 11.79 -20.82 -14.74
N LEU A 104 11.27 -20.10 -13.73
CA LEU A 104 11.67 -20.21 -12.32
C LEU A 104 10.81 -21.20 -11.51
N GLY A 105 9.89 -21.92 -12.16
CA GLY A 105 9.03 -22.93 -11.53
C GLY A 105 7.65 -22.44 -11.11
N PHE A 106 7.22 -21.24 -11.53
CA PHE A 106 5.86 -20.77 -11.25
C PHE A 106 4.82 -21.60 -12.03
N GLU A 107 3.76 -22.03 -11.35
CA GLU A 107 2.69 -22.85 -11.90
C GLU A 107 1.35 -22.07 -11.89
N PRO A 108 1.01 -21.36 -12.98
CA PRO A 108 -0.21 -20.54 -13.03
C PRO A 108 -1.49 -21.35 -12.85
N ALA A 109 -1.45 -22.64 -13.21
CA ALA A 109 -2.56 -23.57 -13.04
C ALA A 109 -3.03 -23.72 -11.58
N ARG A 110 -2.18 -23.43 -10.59
CA ARG A 110 -2.55 -23.47 -9.16
C ARG A 110 -3.56 -22.40 -8.81
N ILE A 111 -3.39 -21.19 -9.34
CA ILE A 111 -4.34 -20.08 -9.15
C ILE A 111 -5.66 -20.41 -9.85
N GLU A 112 -5.61 -20.99 -11.06
CA GLU A 112 -6.82 -21.42 -11.77
C GLU A 112 -7.56 -22.55 -11.05
N ALA A 113 -6.84 -23.47 -10.39
CA ALA A 113 -7.46 -24.53 -9.61
C ALA A 113 -8.27 -23.97 -8.42
N ILE A 114 -7.75 -22.96 -7.72
CA ILE A 114 -8.49 -22.27 -6.64
C ILE A 114 -9.76 -21.63 -7.19
N ARG A 115 -9.66 -20.91 -8.31
CA ARG A 115 -10.81 -20.26 -8.96
C ARG A 115 -11.87 -21.28 -9.37
N GLY A 116 -11.46 -22.37 -10.01
CA GLY A 116 -12.36 -23.46 -10.39
C GLY A 116 -13.05 -24.11 -9.20
N ALA A 117 -12.34 -24.29 -8.09
CA ALA A 117 -12.93 -24.82 -6.85
C ALA A 117 -13.95 -23.85 -6.22
N LEU A 118 -13.68 -22.54 -6.27
CA LEU A 118 -14.64 -21.50 -5.87
C LEU A 118 -15.87 -21.48 -6.79
N ASP A 119 -15.69 -21.62 -8.10
CA ASP A 119 -16.77 -21.72 -9.10
C ASP A 119 -17.69 -22.93 -8.86
N LEU A 120 -17.09 -24.07 -8.50
CA LEU A 120 -17.81 -25.31 -8.19
C LEU A 120 -18.41 -25.33 -6.77
N VAL A 121 -18.19 -24.27 -5.99
CA VAL A 121 -18.66 -24.15 -4.59
C VAL A 121 -18.21 -25.36 -3.76
N LEU A 122 -16.94 -25.77 -3.92
CA LEU A 122 -16.38 -26.86 -3.13
C LEU A 122 -16.30 -26.47 -1.63
N PRO A 123 -16.33 -27.46 -0.72
CA PRO A 123 -16.14 -27.23 0.72
C PRO A 123 -14.84 -26.48 1.03
N ASP A 124 -14.84 -25.70 2.11
CA ASP A 124 -13.67 -24.89 2.47
C ASP A 124 -12.43 -25.75 2.75
N GLU A 125 -12.63 -26.96 3.29
CA GLU A 125 -11.57 -27.94 3.58
C GLU A 125 -10.91 -28.48 2.31
N GLU A 126 -11.59 -28.44 1.17
CA GLU A 126 -11.04 -28.82 -0.13
C GLU A 126 -10.32 -27.65 -0.82
N ILE A 127 -10.71 -26.41 -0.52
CA ILE A 127 -10.14 -25.19 -1.13
C ILE A 127 -8.90 -24.70 -0.38
N ALA A 128 -8.90 -24.74 0.95
CA ALA A 128 -7.79 -24.24 1.76
C ALA A 128 -6.41 -24.86 1.39
N PRO A 129 -6.30 -26.18 1.10
CA PRO A 129 -5.04 -26.76 0.62
C PRO A 129 -4.59 -26.22 -0.74
N LEU A 130 -5.50 -25.76 -1.60
CA LEU A 130 -5.17 -25.18 -2.90
C LEU A 130 -4.48 -23.82 -2.75
N PHE A 131 -4.95 -22.98 -1.81
CA PHE A 131 -4.29 -21.72 -1.46
C PHE A 131 -2.87 -21.98 -0.94
N ALA A 132 -2.72 -22.86 0.06
CA ALA A 132 -1.41 -23.23 0.59
C ALA A 132 -0.46 -23.77 -0.50
N GLY A 133 -0.99 -24.55 -1.45
CA GLY A 133 -0.23 -25.04 -2.59
C GLY A 133 0.21 -23.95 -3.59
N ALA A 134 -0.57 -22.89 -3.77
CA ALA A 134 -0.21 -21.75 -4.61
C ALA A 134 0.82 -20.84 -3.92
N GLU A 135 0.63 -20.58 -2.63
CA GLU A 135 1.58 -19.82 -1.80
C GLU A 135 2.95 -20.50 -1.75
N SER A 136 2.98 -21.82 -1.51
CA SER A 136 4.21 -22.61 -1.50
C SER A 136 4.93 -22.59 -2.87
N ASN A 137 4.19 -22.62 -3.98
CA ASN A 137 4.81 -22.54 -5.31
C ASN A 137 5.48 -21.18 -5.55
N LEU A 138 4.81 -20.08 -5.19
CA LEU A 138 5.39 -18.74 -5.32
C LEU A 138 6.59 -18.54 -4.38
N SER A 139 6.53 -19.06 -3.14
CA SER A 139 7.69 -19.06 -2.24
C SER A 139 8.87 -19.83 -2.84
N GLY A 140 8.61 -21.01 -3.41
CA GLY A 140 9.63 -21.82 -4.07
C GLY A 140 10.28 -21.12 -5.27
N VAL A 141 9.51 -20.33 -6.03
CA VAL A 141 10.05 -19.49 -7.12
C VAL A 141 11.00 -18.41 -6.58
N ILE A 142 10.62 -17.75 -5.48
CA ILE A 142 11.44 -16.72 -4.83
C ILE A 142 12.73 -17.35 -4.30
N GLU A 143 12.65 -18.44 -3.55
CA GLU A 143 13.80 -19.16 -3.00
C GLU A 143 14.74 -19.68 -4.11
N GLY A 144 14.17 -20.30 -5.14
CA GLY A 144 14.92 -20.85 -6.27
C GLY A 144 15.60 -19.80 -7.15
N SER A 145 15.18 -18.52 -7.06
CA SER A 145 15.80 -17.43 -7.81
C SER A 145 17.17 -17.01 -7.29
N GLY A 146 17.51 -17.36 -6.04
CA GLY A 146 18.75 -16.95 -5.39
C GLY A 146 18.83 -15.47 -4.98
N VAL A 147 17.74 -14.70 -5.14
CA VAL A 147 17.65 -13.33 -4.62
C VAL A 147 17.75 -13.33 -3.09
N ALA A 148 18.53 -12.41 -2.54
CA ALA A 148 18.74 -12.34 -1.11
C ALA A 148 17.41 -12.04 -0.38
N PRO A 149 17.07 -12.73 0.73
CA PRO A 149 15.84 -12.49 1.48
C PRO A 149 15.63 -11.02 1.87
N LYS A 150 16.73 -10.31 2.21
CA LYS A 150 16.73 -8.87 2.51
C LYS A 150 16.17 -8.02 1.36
N GLU A 151 16.51 -8.35 0.12
CA GLU A 151 16.04 -7.61 -1.06
C GLU A 151 14.54 -7.84 -1.29
N THR A 152 14.10 -9.11 -1.19
CA THR A 152 12.69 -9.46 -1.34
C THR A 152 11.83 -8.84 -0.24
N VAL A 153 12.26 -8.88 1.03
CA VAL A 153 11.54 -8.21 2.12
C VAL A 153 11.52 -6.70 1.94
N THR A 154 12.63 -6.09 1.52
CA THR A 154 12.66 -4.64 1.23
C THR A 154 11.63 -4.27 0.17
N PHE A 155 11.53 -5.07 -0.89
CA PHE A 155 10.53 -4.89 -1.94
C PHE A 155 9.10 -5.04 -1.40
N LEU A 156 8.81 -6.11 -0.65
CA LEU A 156 7.48 -6.36 -0.07
C LEU A 156 7.07 -5.28 0.94
N MET A 157 8.00 -4.77 1.76
CA MET A 157 7.72 -3.68 2.71
C MET A 157 7.41 -2.37 2.02
N ARG A 158 8.09 -2.08 0.90
CA ARG A 158 7.73 -0.93 0.05
C ARG A 158 6.30 -1.07 -0.45
N LEU A 159 5.95 -2.21 -1.05
CA LEU A 159 4.60 -2.45 -1.56
C LEU A 159 3.54 -2.40 -0.44
N SER A 160 3.85 -2.97 0.73
CA SER A 160 2.97 -2.95 1.90
C SER A 160 2.68 -1.53 2.37
N ALA A 161 3.71 -0.69 2.51
CA ALA A 161 3.55 0.70 2.93
C ALA A 161 2.79 1.54 1.90
N GLU A 162 3.13 1.41 0.62
CA GLU A 162 2.44 2.11 -0.48
C GLU A 162 0.96 1.72 -0.57
N ALA A 163 0.66 0.41 -0.46
CA ALA A 163 -0.71 -0.08 -0.49
C ALA A 163 -1.51 0.32 0.76
N TYR A 164 -0.86 0.39 1.93
CA TYR A 164 -1.50 0.86 3.16
C TYR A 164 -1.89 2.34 3.07
N GLU A 165 -0.98 3.18 2.58
CA GLU A 165 -1.22 4.61 2.35
C GLU A 165 -2.34 4.85 1.33
N ALA A 166 -2.45 3.99 0.31
CA ALA A 166 -3.54 4.03 -0.65
C ALA A 166 -4.87 3.54 -0.06
N GLY A 167 -4.82 2.53 0.82
CA GLY A 167 -5.99 1.85 1.38
C GLY A 167 -6.63 2.53 2.58
N VAL A 168 -5.86 3.27 3.38
CA VAL A 168 -6.32 3.85 4.65
C VAL A 168 -6.14 5.36 4.67
N ARG A 169 -7.16 6.08 5.12
CA ARG A 169 -7.10 7.52 5.34
C ARG A 169 -8.00 7.97 6.48
N TYR A 170 -7.45 8.77 7.39
CA TYR A 170 -8.12 9.30 8.57
C TYR A 170 -8.75 8.18 9.43
N GLY A 171 -8.06 7.05 9.56
CA GLY A 171 -8.55 5.89 10.29
C GLY A 171 -9.68 5.11 9.61
N GLU A 172 -9.99 5.40 8.34
CA GLU A 172 -11.00 4.69 7.55
C GLU A 172 -10.37 3.92 6.38
N ILE A 173 -10.98 2.81 5.99
CA ILE A 173 -10.61 2.05 4.79
C ILE A 173 -11.28 2.74 3.60
N ILE A 174 -10.47 3.37 2.73
CA ILE A 174 -10.93 4.07 1.53
C ILE A 174 -10.76 3.25 0.25
N ASP A 175 -9.81 2.31 0.25
CA ASP A 175 -9.60 1.33 -0.81
C ASP A 175 -9.33 -0.03 -0.16
N LEU A 176 -10.34 -0.90 -0.23
CA LEU A 176 -10.31 -2.22 0.41
C LEU A 176 -9.28 -3.15 -0.24
N ASP A 177 -9.14 -3.13 -1.57
CA ASP A 177 -8.18 -3.99 -2.26
C ASP A 177 -6.75 -3.60 -1.89
N ALA A 178 -6.45 -2.30 -1.86
CA ALA A 178 -5.15 -1.80 -1.42
C ALA A 178 -4.86 -2.16 0.05
N TYR A 179 -5.85 -1.98 0.93
CA TYR A 179 -5.70 -2.34 2.35
C TYR A 179 -5.45 -3.85 2.56
N GLN A 180 -6.14 -4.71 1.79
CA GLN A 180 -5.96 -6.15 1.82
C GLN A 180 -4.62 -6.59 1.22
N ALA A 181 -4.20 -5.97 0.12
CA ALA A 181 -2.90 -6.22 -0.49
C ALA A 181 -1.76 -5.83 0.47
N ALA A 182 -1.88 -4.71 1.19
CA ALA A 182 -0.89 -4.27 2.17
C ALA A 182 -0.61 -5.34 3.23
N TYR A 183 -1.66 -5.96 3.77
CA TYR A 183 -1.57 -7.09 4.68
C TYR A 183 -0.89 -8.30 4.04
N GLY A 184 -1.31 -8.66 2.82
CA GLY A 184 -0.74 -9.80 2.09
C GLY A 184 0.77 -9.68 1.90
N TYR A 185 1.27 -8.49 1.56
CA TYR A 185 2.72 -8.25 1.45
C TYR A 185 3.44 -8.31 2.80
N ALA A 186 2.81 -7.84 3.89
CA ALA A 186 3.39 -7.93 5.23
C ALA A 186 3.53 -9.39 5.69
N VAL A 187 2.50 -10.19 5.45
CA VAL A 187 2.50 -11.63 5.73
C VAL A 187 3.52 -12.37 4.87
N ALA A 188 3.57 -12.12 3.57
CA ALA A 188 4.56 -12.73 2.67
C ALA A 188 6.00 -12.47 3.13
N ALA A 189 6.29 -11.24 3.59
CA ALA A 189 7.60 -10.88 4.09
C ALA A 189 7.95 -11.60 5.40
N ARG A 190 7.00 -11.68 6.35
CA ARG A 190 7.16 -12.44 7.59
C ARG A 190 7.44 -13.91 7.29
N ASP A 191 6.64 -14.52 6.42
CA ASP A 191 6.72 -15.96 6.12
C ASP A 191 8.02 -16.32 5.41
N LEU A 192 8.55 -15.43 4.57
CA LEU A 192 9.87 -15.59 3.95
C LEU A 192 11.02 -15.63 4.97
N ILE A 193 10.93 -14.86 6.05
CA ILE A 193 11.98 -14.74 7.07
C ILE A 193 11.82 -15.75 8.21
N SER A 194 10.60 -16.20 8.47
CA SER A 194 10.26 -17.13 9.54
C SER A 194 11.12 -18.41 9.57
N PRO A 195 11.41 -19.10 8.45
CA PRO A 195 12.20 -20.34 8.47
C PRO A 195 13.73 -20.10 8.52
N LEU A 196 14.20 -18.85 8.39
CA LEU A 196 15.62 -18.56 8.27
C LEU A 196 16.35 -18.58 9.64
N ASP A 197 17.67 -18.45 9.61
CA ASP A 197 18.50 -18.45 10.83
C ASP A 197 18.11 -17.31 11.78
N GLU A 198 17.64 -17.67 12.98
CA GLU A 198 17.23 -16.72 14.02
C GLU A 198 18.38 -15.82 14.48
N THR A 199 19.63 -16.31 14.44
CA THR A 199 20.79 -15.52 14.84
C THR A 199 21.08 -14.37 13.88
N VAL A 200 20.66 -14.51 12.62
CA VAL A 200 20.83 -13.49 11.57
C VAL A 200 19.59 -12.62 11.44
N TYR A 201 18.41 -13.23 11.47
CA TYR A 201 17.14 -12.57 11.13
C TYR A 201 16.19 -12.34 12.30
N GLY A 202 16.58 -12.67 13.54
CA GLY A 202 15.69 -12.61 14.72
C GLY A 202 15.01 -11.26 14.94
N ASP A 203 15.77 -10.16 14.87
CA ASP A 203 15.22 -8.80 15.03
C ASP A 203 14.25 -8.45 13.90
N LEU A 204 14.58 -8.81 12.65
CA LEU A 204 13.68 -8.58 11.51
C LEU A 204 12.39 -9.39 11.65
N ARG A 205 12.50 -10.66 12.06
CA ARG A 205 11.35 -11.54 12.30
C ARG A 205 10.42 -10.95 13.35
N LEU A 206 10.97 -10.50 14.48
CA LEU A 206 10.20 -9.88 15.55
C LEU A 206 9.41 -8.65 15.05
N GLU A 207 10.06 -7.76 14.30
CA GLU A 207 9.40 -6.56 13.80
C GLU A 207 8.34 -6.86 12.72
N LEU A 208 8.55 -7.90 11.89
CA LEU A 208 7.55 -8.38 10.94
C LEU A 208 6.36 -9.07 11.64
N ASP A 209 6.60 -9.81 12.71
CA ASP A 209 5.54 -10.40 13.53
C ASP A 209 4.69 -9.31 14.19
N ILE A 210 5.33 -8.31 14.81
CA ILE A 210 4.63 -7.15 15.38
C ILE A 210 3.83 -6.44 14.30
N LEU A 211 4.42 -6.20 13.13
CA LEU A 211 3.74 -5.60 11.99
C LEU A 211 2.44 -6.38 11.71
N VAL A 212 2.51 -7.66 11.38
CA VAL A 212 1.33 -8.48 11.05
C VAL A 212 0.29 -8.50 12.19
N LEU A 213 0.72 -8.50 13.46
CA LEU A 213 -0.16 -8.46 14.63
C LEU A 213 -0.94 -7.14 14.79
N MET A 214 -0.53 -6.06 14.12
CA MET A 214 -1.27 -4.81 14.17
C MET A 214 -2.63 -4.91 13.48
N TRP A 215 -2.77 -5.76 12.46
CA TRP A 215 -4.03 -5.93 11.76
C TRP A 215 -5.09 -6.60 12.65
N PRO A 216 -6.40 -6.36 12.39
CA PRO A 216 -7.47 -7.03 13.13
C PRO A 216 -7.31 -8.57 13.05
N ALA A 217 -7.61 -9.27 14.15
CA ALA A 217 -7.45 -10.72 14.22
C ALA A 217 -8.28 -11.50 13.17
N ALA A 218 -9.39 -10.93 12.72
CA ALA A 218 -10.23 -11.47 11.65
C ALA A 218 -9.76 -11.06 10.23
N GLY A 219 -8.62 -10.37 10.11
CA GLY A 219 -8.05 -9.88 8.86
C GLY A 219 -8.52 -8.47 8.43
N PRO A 220 -7.89 -7.90 7.38
CA PRO A 220 -8.25 -6.61 6.79
C PRO A 220 -9.57 -6.67 5.98
N LEU A 221 -10.69 -6.86 6.67
CA LEU A 221 -12.02 -6.90 6.06
C LEU A 221 -12.70 -5.53 6.05
N ALA A 222 -13.71 -5.38 5.20
CA ALA A 222 -14.58 -4.21 5.19
C ALA A 222 -15.23 -3.99 6.57
N GLY A 223 -15.44 -2.72 6.94
CA GLY A 223 -16.06 -2.35 8.22
C GLY A 223 -15.20 -2.62 9.46
N ARG A 224 -13.95 -3.07 9.30
CA ARG A 224 -12.97 -3.14 10.38
C ARG A 224 -12.28 -1.80 10.57
N THR A 225 -11.86 -1.53 11.81
CA THR A 225 -11.01 -0.38 12.11
C THR A 225 -9.57 -0.72 11.72
N PRO A 226 -8.96 -0.02 10.76
CA PRO A 226 -7.56 -0.22 10.41
C PRO A 226 -6.66 0.29 11.56
N PRO A 227 -5.41 -0.19 11.64
CA PRO A 227 -4.44 0.40 12.54
C PRO A 227 -4.28 1.92 12.29
N PRO A 228 -3.96 2.73 13.31
CA PRO A 228 -3.72 4.15 13.07
C PRO A 228 -2.53 4.37 12.13
N GLU A 229 -2.64 5.26 11.14
CA GLU A 229 -1.60 5.44 10.10
C GLU A 229 -0.23 5.77 10.71
N MET A 230 -0.20 6.59 11.76
CA MET A 230 1.03 6.94 12.47
C MET A 230 1.70 5.70 13.07
N ARG A 231 0.94 4.82 13.72
CA ARG A 231 1.47 3.58 14.30
C ARG A 231 2.00 2.63 13.22
N MET A 232 1.28 2.54 12.10
CA MET A 232 1.72 1.69 11.00
C MET A 232 3.02 2.21 10.37
N SER A 233 3.14 3.54 10.20
CA SER A 233 4.37 4.20 9.74
C SER A 233 5.55 3.98 10.70
N GLU A 234 5.33 4.10 12.01
CA GLU A 234 6.34 3.77 13.03
C GLU A 234 6.83 2.32 12.89
N GLN A 235 5.92 1.37 12.66
CA GLN A 235 6.27 -0.04 12.53
C GLN A 235 7.02 -0.34 11.22
N PHE A 236 6.61 0.25 10.09
CA PHE A 236 7.39 0.15 8.85
C PHE A 236 8.80 0.71 9.01
N ALA A 237 8.97 1.81 9.76
CA ALA A 237 10.29 2.35 10.05
C ALA A 237 11.15 1.38 10.88
N ARG A 238 10.57 0.67 11.86
CA ARG A 238 11.28 -0.37 12.64
C ARG A 238 11.74 -1.53 11.77
N VAL A 239 10.87 -2.04 10.90
CA VAL A 239 11.24 -3.09 9.94
C VAL A 239 12.38 -2.61 9.03
N LYS A 240 12.31 -1.37 8.53
CA LYS A 240 13.38 -0.78 7.71
C LYS A 240 14.72 -0.69 8.47
N MET A 241 14.70 -0.38 9.77
CA MET A 241 15.91 -0.36 10.59
C MET A 241 16.47 -1.77 10.81
N ALA A 242 15.61 -2.76 11.08
CA ALA A 242 16.03 -4.15 11.21
C ALA A 242 16.63 -4.69 9.89
N LEU A 243 16.07 -4.33 8.74
CA LEU A 243 16.66 -4.66 7.44
C LEU A 243 18.04 -4.03 7.23
N ALA A 244 18.25 -2.80 7.69
CA ALA A 244 19.48 -2.05 7.47
C ALA A 244 20.70 -2.66 8.18
N VAL A 245 20.49 -3.40 9.28
CA VAL A 245 21.55 -4.02 10.08
C VAL A 245 21.88 -5.45 9.65
N LEU A 246 21.07 -6.05 8.77
CA LEU A 246 21.38 -7.37 8.20
C LEU A 246 22.70 -7.33 7.41
N PRO A 247 23.52 -8.40 7.49
CA PRO A 247 24.80 -8.49 6.79
C PRO A 247 24.70 -8.36 5.27
#